data_AF-A0A9N8P546-F1
#
_entry.id   AF-A0A9N8P546-F1
#
_cell.length_a   1.000
_cell.length_b   1.000
_cell.length_c   1.000
_cell.angle_alpha   90.00
_cell.angle_beta   90.00
_cell.angle_gamma   90.00
#
_symmetry.space_group_name_H-M   'P 1'
#
loop_
_entity.id
_entity.type
_entity.pdbx_description
1 polymer ?
#
loop_
_entity_poly.entity_id
_entity_poly.type
_entity_poly.pdbx_seq_one_letter_code
_entity_poly.pdbx_strand_id
1 'polypeptide(L)'
;MTTTTVTIGTTTVTKNFTVTIDQRTLPTTCISNSNSTTINLSARSLTCTNLKLHTAFLWVMMKNPFDFCAYYLTANRNTSPLPEVSASTLKDTCSCLVTHKSAPLPLFKVGSSYSPKPKKQCNMSVASLIEAKFKEPEAFCKYYTSTSRSISPFSMLKPGDVFAGCSCLI
;
A
#
# COMPACT_ATOMS: atom_id res chain seq x y z
N MET A 1 5.14 29.63 -10.94
CA MET A 1 5.19 28.26 -10.38
C MET A 1 4.61 27.32 -11.41
N THR A 2 5.37 26.31 -11.82
CA THR A 2 4.96 25.37 -12.88
C THR A 2 4.25 24.19 -12.22
N THR A 3 2.95 24.07 -12.42
CA THR A 3 2.15 22.96 -11.89
C THR A 3 2.19 21.81 -12.88
N THR A 4 2.75 20.66 -12.47
CA THR A 4 2.75 19.44 -13.27
C THR A 4 1.74 18.46 -12.69
N THR A 5 0.69 18.16 -13.46
CA THR A 5 -0.31 17.18 -13.09
C THR A 5 0.25 15.78 -13.32
N VAL A 6 0.38 15.00 -12.25
CA VAL A 6 0.86 13.62 -12.31
C VAL A 6 -0.33 12.69 -12.25
N THR A 7 -0.81 12.27 -13.43
CA THR A 7 -1.95 11.37 -13.60
C THR A 7 -1.56 9.89 -13.55
N ILE A 8 -0.27 9.58 -13.60
CA ILE A 8 0.28 8.23 -13.74
C ILE A 8 1.59 8.11 -12.96
N GLY A 9 1.76 7.00 -12.23
CA GLY A 9 2.96 6.68 -11.44
C GLY A 9 4.28 6.65 -12.24
N THR A 10 4.23 6.83 -13.55
CA THR A 10 5.37 6.89 -14.46
C THR A 10 6.04 8.27 -14.52
N THR A 11 5.50 9.29 -13.85
CA THR A 11 6.01 10.67 -14.02
C THR A 11 7.19 10.95 -13.08
N THR A 12 8.40 11.05 -13.63
CA THR A 12 9.61 11.45 -12.91
C THR A 12 9.60 12.96 -12.67
N VAL A 13 9.43 13.38 -11.41
CA VAL A 13 9.47 14.81 -11.04
C VAL A 13 10.88 15.17 -10.58
N THR A 14 11.46 16.23 -11.16
CA THR A 14 12.80 16.73 -10.81
C THR A 14 12.81 17.39 -9.42
N LYS A 15 14.00 17.75 -8.92
CA LYS A 15 14.14 18.42 -7.61
C LYS A 15 13.38 19.77 -7.63
N ASN A 16 12.57 20.03 -6.61
CA ASN A 16 11.77 21.26 -6.34
C ASN A 16 10.28 21.27 -6.76
N PHE A 17 9.63 20.12 -6.92
CA PHE A 17 8.17 20.08 -7.16
C PHE A 17 7.37 19.75 -5.90
N THR A 18 6.25 20.45 -5.72
CA THR A 18 5.20 20.10 -4.76
C THR A 18 4.20 19.18 -5.46
N VAL A 19 4.07 17.95 -4.96
CA VAL A 19 3.10 16.97 -5.49
C VAL A 19 1.81 17.08 -4.67
N THR A 20 0.72 17.47 -5.32
CA THR A 20 -0.61 17.50 -4.72
C THR A 20 -1.38 16.25 -5.15
N ILE A 21 -1.80 15.41 -4.20
CA ILE A 21 -2.62 14.22 -4.46
C ILE A 21 -4.06 14.54 -4.04
N ASP A 22 -4.97 14.69 -5.00
CA ASP A 22 -6.40 14.87 -4.74
C ASP A 22 -7.04 13.51 -4.43
N GLN A 23 -7.73 13.40 -3.30
CA GLN A 23 -8.36 12.16 -2.83
C GLN A 23 -9.89 12.15 -3.04
N ARG A 24 -10.45 13.04 -3.86
CA ARG A 24 -11.90 13.27 -3.91
C ARG A 24 -12.61 13.05 -5.25
N THR A 25 -11.94 12.60 -6.31
CA THR A 25 -12.56 12.53 -7.65
C THR A 25 -12.11 11.31 -8.46
N LEU A 26 -13.08 10.59 -9.03
CA LEU A 26 -12.85 9.77 -10.25
C LEU A 26 -12.37 10.71 -11.36
N PRO A 27 -11.39 10.31 -12.20
CA PRO A 27 -10.62 11.24 -13.01
C PRO A 27 -11.43 11.75 -14.20
N THR A 28 -12.13 12.88 -14.05
CA THR A 28 -12.70 13.58 -15.21
C THR A 28 -12.70 15.11 -15.16
N THR A 29 -12.41 15.78 -14.04
CA THR A 29 -12.40 17.26 -14.05
C THR A 29 -11.45 17.85 -13.01
N CYS A 30 -10.55 18.73 -13.47
CA CYS A 30 -9.71 19.55 -12.60
C CYS A 30 -10.57 20.59 -11.88
N ILE A 31 -10.50 20.65 -10.54
CA ILE A 31 -11.23 21.64 -9.73
C ILE A 31 -10.34 22.86 -9.49
N SER A 32 -10.79 24.04 -9.93
CA SER A 32 -10.04 25.29 -9.90
C SER A 32 -9.89 25.94 -8.52
N ASN A 33 -10.50 25.38 -7.47
CA ASN A 33 -10.40 25.90 -6.10
C ASN A 33 -10.61 24.76 -5.10
N SER A 34 -9.54 24.24 -4.52
CA SER A 34 -9.65 23.36 -3.36
C SER A 34 -8.90 23.96 -2.18
N ASN A 35 -9.61 24.07 -1.05
CA ASN A 35 -9.00 24.29 0.26
C ASN A 35 -7.95 23.19 0.46
N SER A 36 -6.70 23.58 0.23
CA SER A 36 -5.57 22.68 0.07
C SER A 36 -5.24 22.09 1.43
N THR A 37 -5.52 20.80 1.61
CA THR A 37 -4.94 20.07 2.74
C THR A 37 -3.47 19.83 2.39
N THR A 38 -2.59 20.69 2.88
CA THR A 38 -1.14 20.50 2.74
C THR A 38 -0.75 19.27 3.53
N ILE A 39 -0.63 18.12 2.86
CA ILE A 39 0.06 16.97 3.45
C ILE A 39 1.54 17.32 3.39
N ASN A 40 2.08 17.78 4.53
CA ASN A 40 3.52 17.83 4.73
C ASN A 40 4.03 16.39 4.75
N LEU A 41 4.28 15.86 3.56
CA LEU A 41 5.13 14.69 3.39
C LEU A 41 6.52 15.15 3.83
N SER A 42 6.84 14.96 5.11
CA SER A 42 8.25 14.88 5.47
C SER A 42 8.77 13.63 4.77
N ALA A 43 9.15 13.77 3.51
CA ALA A 43 10.20 12.97 2.95
C ALA A 43 11.42 13.30 3.82
N ARG A 44 11.53 12.63 4.97
CA ARG A 44 12.76 12.58 5.76
C ARG A 44 13.79 12.02 4.81
N SER A 45 14.50 12.90 4.12
CA SER A 45 15.64 12.66 3.22
C SER A 45 15.75 11.22 2.72
N LEU A 46 14.75 10.75 1.97
CA LEU A 46 14.82 9.45 1.31
C LEU A 46 15.67 9.67 0.06
N THR A 47 16.86 9.09 0.03
CA THR A 47 17.81 9.11 -1.12
C THR A 47 17.28 8.31 -2.32
N CYS A 48 16.01 7.90 -2.30
CA CYS A 48 15.29 7.23 -3.37
C CYS A 48 14.97 8.21 -4.51
N THR A 49 16.01 8.69 -5.20
CA THR A 49 15.94 9.82 -6.15
C THR A 49 14.89 9.66 -7.26
N ASN A 50 14.45 8.42 -7.56
CA ASN A 50 13.42 8.11 -8.57
C ASN A 50 12.12 7.48 -8.02
N LEU A 51 11.96 7.33 -6.71
CA LEU A 51 10.80 6.65 -6.09
C LEU A 51 9.97 7.55 -5.18
N LYS A 52 10.22 8.86 -5.20
CA LYS A 52 9.52 9.83 -4.33
C LYS A 52 8.01 9.83 -4.55
N LEU A 53 7.58 9.78 -5.81
CA LEU A 53 6.15 9.73 -6.17
C LEU A 53 5.51 8.41 -5.73
N HIS A 54 6.14 7.27 -6.02
CA HIS A 54 5.68 5.95 -5.57
C HIS A 54 5.61 5.84 -4.05
N THR A 55 6.58 6.46 -3.36
CA THR A 55 6.59 6.54 -1.91
C THR A 55 5.41 7.37 -1.41
N ALA A 56 5.18 8.57 -1.99
CA ALA A 56 4.05 9.42 -1.65
C ALA A 56 2.70 8.71 -1.90
N PHE A 57 2.58 8.02 -3.03
CA PHE A 57 1.42 7.19 -3.35
C PHE A 57 1.23 6.10 -2.29
N LEU A 58 2.27 5.40 -1.88
CA LEU A 58 2.17 4.39 -0.83
C LEU A 58 1.69 4.98 0.51
N TRP A 59 2.14 6.18 0.89
CA TRP A 59 1.66 6.91 2.06
C TRP A 59 0.18 7.32 1.95
N VAL A 60 -0.30 7.57 0.72
CA VAL A 60 -1.71 7.83 0.47
C VAL A 60 -2.54 6.56 0.59
N MET A 61 -2.05 5.44 0.08
CA MET A 61 -2.81 4.18 0.00
C MET A 61 -2.78 3.36 1.30
N MET A 62 -1.75 3.53 2.13
CA MET A 62 -1.50 2.75 3.33
C MET A 62 -1.47 3.63 4.57
N LYS A 63 -2.17 3.25 5.64
CA LYS A 63 -2.02 3.95 6.93
C LYS A 63 -0.65 3.73 7.58
N ASN A 64 0.00 2.60 7.29
CA ASN A 64 1.34 2.28 7.77
C ASN A 64 2.18 1.65 6.64
N PRO A 65 2.87 2.48 5.84
CA PRO A 65 3.61 2.00 4.67
C PRO A 65 4.87 1.22 5.04
N PHE A 66 5.51 1.50 6.17
CA PHE A 66 6.67 0.72 6.62
C PHE A 66 6.31 -0.72 6.93
N ASP A 67 5.20 -0.94 7.64
CA ASP A 67 4.76 -2.29 7.98
C ASP A 67 4.25 -3.03 6.76
N PHE A 68 3.54 -2.33 5.86
CA PHE A 68 3.16 -2.89 4.57
C PHE A 68 4.40 -3.32 3.77
N CYS A 69 5.42 -2.47 3.67
CA CYS A 69 6.63 -2.78 2.91
C CYS A 69 7.44 -3.90 3.53
N ALA A 70 7.56 -3.93 4.86
CA ALA A 70 8.17 -5.05 5.56
C ALA A 70 7.48 -6.37 5.16
N TYR A 71 6.14 -6.38 5.11
CA TYR A 71 5.36 -7.54 4.69
C TYR A 71 5.54 -7.85 3.20
N TYR A 72 5.48 -6.84 2.33
CA TYR A 72 5.58 -6.99 0.87
C TYR A 72 6.97 -7.48 0.42
N LEU A 73 7.99 -7.33 1.27
CA LEU A 73 9.34 -7.84 0.99
C LEU A 73 9.59 -9.26 1.51
N THR A 74 8.68 -9.87 2.27
CA THR A 74 8.87 -11.24 2.80
C THR A 74 8.85 -12.36 1.75
N ALA A 75 8.47 -12.05 0.52
CA ALA A 75 8.34 -13.01 -0.57
C ALA A 75 8.51 -12.29 -1.91
N ASN A 76 9.03 -13.01 -2.90
CA ASN A 76 9.02 -12.55 -4.29
C ASN A 76 7.58 -12.58 -4.81
N ARG A 77 7.12 -11.43 -5.35
CA ARG A 77 5.74 -11.20 -5.77
C ARG A 77 5.73 -10.70 -7.21
N ASN A 78 4.81 -11.23 -8.00
CA ASN A 78 4.63 -10.86 -9.40
C ASN A 78 3.39 -9.99 -9.62
N THR A 79 2.60 -9.76 -8.56
CA THR A 79 1.40 -8.92 -8.56
C THR A 79 1.49 -7.89 -7.45
N SER A 80 0.80 -6.76 -7.65
CA SER A 80 0.73 -5.65 -6.71
C SER A 80 -0.70 -5.51 -6.17
N PRO A 81 -0.89 -5.23 -4.87
CA PRO A 81 -2.19 -4.81 -4.32
C PRO A 81 -2.55 -3.37 -4.70
N LEU A 82 -1.63 -2.64 -5.34
CA LEU A 82 -1.83 -1.27 -5.78
C LEU A 82 -2.00 -1.27 -7.31
N PRO A 83 -3.19 -0.94 -7.85
CA PRO A 83 -3.47 -1.09 -9.28
C PRO A 83 -2.52 -0.25 -10.16
N GLU A 84 -2.08 0.91 -9.66
CA GLU A 84 -1.24 1.86 -10.39
C GLU A 84 0.27 1.61 -10.25
N VAL A 85 0.69 0.55 -9.56
CA VAL A 85 2.10 0.27 -9.28
C VAL A 85 2.40 -1.19 -9.63
N SER A 86 3.36 -1.42 -10.54
CA SER A 86 3.80 -2.77 -10.87
C SER A 86 4.45 -3.47 -9.66
N ALA A 87 4.49 -4.80 -9.69
CA ALA A 87 5.09 -5.57 -8.60
C ALA A 87 6.59 -5.28 -8.40
N SER A 88 7.32 -5.03 -9.50
CA SER A 88 8.74 -4.65 -9.47
C SER A 88 8.92 -3.25 -8.89
N THR A 89 8.16 -2.26 -9.37
CA THR A 89 8.23 -0.89 -8.86
C THR A 89 7.85 -0.83 -7.37
N LEU A 90 6.85 -1.62 -6.94
CA LEU A 90 6.48 -1.70 -5.53
C LEU A 90 7.57 -2.37 -4.69
N LYS A 91 8.25 -3.40 -5.21
CA LYS A 91 9.41 -4.02 -4.56
C LYS A 91 10.54 -3.02 -4.37
N ASP A 92 10.89 -2.25 -5.41
CA ASP A 92 11.96 -1.26 -5.35
C ASP A 92 11.60 -0.11 -4.39
N THR A 93 10.35 0.36 -4.46
CA THR A 93 9.79 1.38 -3.54
C THR A 93 9.88 0.90 -2.10
N CYS A 94 9.43 -0.32 -1.83
CA CYS A 94 9.46 -0.86 -0.48
C CYS A 94 10.87 -1.13 0.02
N SER A 95 11.76 -1.65 -0.83
CA SER A 95 13.17 -1.86 -0.49
C SER A 95 13.82 -0.55 -0.09
N CYS A 96 13.55 0.53 -0.83
CA CYS A 96 14.04 1.84 -0.47
C CYS A 96 13.40 2.37 0.82
N LEU A 97 12.10 2.18 1.03
CA LEU A 97 11.43 2.70 2.22
C LEU A 97 11.95 2.05 3.51
N VAL A 98 12.21 0.73 3.51
CA VAL A 98 12.65 0.02 4.73
C VAL A 98 14.08 0.34 5.14
N THR A 99 14.98 0.74 4.22
CA THR A 99 16.36 1.13 4.57
C THR A 99 16.42 2.44 5.36
N HIS A 100 15.38 3.27 5.28
CA HIS A 100 15.27 4.54 6.01
C HIS A 100 14.41 4.43 7.27
N LYS A 101 13.97 3.22 7.66
CA LYS A 101 13.20 3.05 8.90
C LYS A 101 14.16 3.13 10.10
N SER A 102 13.93 4.10 10.99
CA SER A 102 14.70 4.27 12.23
C SER A 102 14.29 3.32 13.36
N ALA A 103 13.15 2.64 13.21
CA ALA A 103 12.62 1.67 14.17
C ALA A 103 12.67 0.25 13.59
N PRO A 104 12.73 -0.80 14.42
CA PRO A 104 12.71 -2.18 13.95
C PRO A 104 11.49 -2.44 13.03
N LEU A 105 11.72 -3.20 11.97
CA LEU A 105 10.63 -3.71 11.14
C LEU A 105 9.79 -4.70 11.97
N PRO A 106 8.46 -4.77 11.73
CA PRO A 106 7.64 -5.77 12.38
C PRO A 106 8.15 -7.18 12.07
N LEU A 107 8.27 -7.99 13.11
CA LEU A 107 8.53 -9.42 12.95
C LEU A 107 7.23 -10.12 12.63
N PHE A 108 7.11 -10.62 11.39
CA PHE A 108 5.96 -11.40 10.99
C PHE A 108 6.12 -12.85 11.38
N LYS A 109 5.05 -13.44 11.91
CA LYS A 109 5.00 -14.87 12.19
C LYS A 109 4.86 -15.63 10.87
N VAL A 110 5.82 -16.50 10.60
CA VAL A 110 5.70 -17.51 9.54
C VAL A 110 4.86 -18.65 10.09
N GLY A 111 3.81 -19.02 9.38
CA GLY A 111 2.94 -20.13 9.71
C GLY A 111 2.81 -21.11 8.55
N SER A 112 2.03 -22.18 8.77
CA SER A 112 1.60 -23.08 7.71
C SER A 112 0.93 -22.29 6.59
N SER A 113 1.32 -22.56 5.34
CA SER A 113 0.70 -21.94 4.17
C SER A 113 -0.81 -22.16 4.18
N TYR A 114 -1.56 -21.07 4.06
CA TYR A 114 -3.01 -21.08 4.00
C TYR A 114 -3.44 -20.79 2.57
N SER A 115 -4.20 -21.71 1.98
CA SER A 115 -4.69 -21.59 0.60
C SER A 115 -6.09 -20.97 0.54
N PRO A 116 -6.44 -20.29 -0.58
CA PRO A 116 -7.80 -19.84 -0.83
C PRO A 116 -8.78 -21.03 -0.74
N LYS A 117 -9.81 -20.90 0.10
CA LYS A 117 -10.88 -21.91 0.22
C LYS A 117 -12.21 -21.29 -0.20
N PRO A 118 -13.02 -21.98 -1.03
CA PRO A 118 -14.24 -21.42 -1.62
C PRO A 118 -15.39 -21.19 -0.62
N LYS A 119 -15.30 -21.68 0.62
CA LYS A 119 -16.36 -21.57 1.62
C LYS A 119 -15.79 -21.16 2.97
N LYS A 120 -15.36 -19.90 3.08
CA LYS A 120 -14.95 -19.31 4.35
C LYS A 120 -16.09 -18.46 4.89
N GLN A 121 -16.45 -18.70 6.14
CA GLN A 121 -17.36 -17.82 6.85
C GLN A 121 -16.68 -16.48 7.05
N CYS A 122 -17.35 -15.42 6.61
CA CYS A 122 -16.90 -14.05 6.78
C CYS A 122 -16.67 -13.74 8.27
N ASN A 123 -15.53 -13.14 8.59
CA ASN A 123 -15.22 -12.59 9.90
C ASN A 123 -15.21 -11.05 9.85
N MET A 124 -16.33 -10.44 10.22
CA MET A 124 -16.50 -8.97 10.19
C MET A 124 -15.49 -8.24 11.08
N SER A 125 -15.11 -8.79 12.24
CA SER A 125 -14.11 -8.17 13.11
C SER A 125 -12.74 -8.06 12.43
N VAL A 126 -12.35 -9.07 11.64
CA VAL A 126 -11.11 -9.01 10.86
C VAL A 126 -11.26 -8.09 9.65
N ALA A 127 -12.44 -8.07 9.00
CA ALA A 127 -12.72 -7.13 7.92
C ALA A 127 -12.53 -5.67 8.36
N SER A 128 -13.05 -5.29 9.53
CA SER A 128 -12.85 -3.95 10.10
C SER A 128 -11.37 -3.63 10.38
N LEU A 129 -10.55 -4.62 10.77
CA LEU A 129 -9.11 -4.42 10.93
C LEU A 129 -8.41 -4.18 9.58
N ILE A 130 -8.90 -4.81 8.50
CA ILE A 130 -8.40 -4.62 7.14
C ILE A 130 -8.74 -3.20 6.66
N GLU A 131 -9.99 -2.78 6.76
CA GLU A 131 -10.44 -1.41 6.43
C GLU A 131 -9.73 -0.35 7.26
N ALA A 132 -9.45 -0.66 8.53
CA ALA A 132 -8.69 0.24 9.39
C ALA A 132 -7.24 0.41 8.94
N LYS A 133 -6.67 -0.54 8.19
CA LYS A 133 -5.25 -0.54 7.77
C LYS A 133 -5.02 -0.13 6.31
N PHE A 134 -5.95 -0.45 5.43
CA PHE A 134 -5.87 -0.26 3.98
C PHE A 134 -6.95 0.72 3.51
N LYS A 135 -6.57 1.74 2.72
CA LYS A 135 -7.57 2.64 2.12
C LYS A 135 -8.37 1.97 1.01
N GLU A 136 -7.78 0.98 0.35
CA GLU A 136 -8.44 0.14 -0.65
C GLU A 136 -8.51 -1.31 -0.17
N PRO A 137 -9.42 -1.63 0.76
CA PRO A 137 -9.51 -2.95 1.37
C PRO A 137 -9.83 -4.06 0.36
N GLU A 138 -10.70 -3.80 -0.62
CA GLU A 138 -11.08 -4.75 -1.67
C GLU A 138 -9.88 -5.12 -2.57
N ALA A 139 -9.10 -4.13 -3.02
CA ALA A 139 -7.91 -4.35 -3.84
C ALA A 139 -6.85 -5.16 -3.08
N PHE A 140 -6.62 -4.81 -1.81
CA PHE A 140 -5.77 -5.60 -0.92
C PHE A 140 -6.28 -7.05 -0.80
N CYS A 141 -7.58 -7.25 -0.63
CA CYS A 141 -8.15 -8.58 -0.44
C CYS A 141 -8.07 -9.45 -1.68
N LYS A 142 -8.43 -8.93 -2.86
CA LYS A 142 -8.21 -9.61 -4.15
C LYS A 142 -6.76 -10.04 -4.32
N TYR A 143 -5.82 -9.16 -3.99
CA TYR A 143 -4.39 -9.48 -4.01
C TYR A 143 -4.01 -10.56 -2.98
N TYR A 144 -4.44 -10.42 -1.73
CA TYR A 144 -4.04 -11.30 -0.64
C TYR A 144 -4.53 -12.72 -0.86
N THR A 145 -5.79 -12.86 -1.31
CA THR A 145 -6.47 -14.15 -1.53
C THR A 145 -6.23 -14.77 -2.90
N SER A 146 -5.47 -14.13 -3.79
CA SER A 146 -5.13 -14.67 -5.11
C SER A 146 -4.20 -15.89 -5.09
N THR A 147 -3.48 -16.11 -3.98
CA THR A 147 -2.52 -17.18 -3.83
C THR A 147 -2.38 -17.59 -2.37
N SER A 148 -1.79 -18.75 -2.11
CA SER A 148 -1.56 -19.23 -0.75
C SER A 148 -0.58 -18.34 0.00
N ARG A 149 -0.82 -18.13 1.30
CA ARG A 149 0.01 -17.26 2.15
C ARG A 149 0.44 -18.00 3.41
N SER A 150 1.74 -17.98 3.69
CA SER A 150 2.34 -18.46 4.95
C SER A 150 2.59 -17.32 5.95
N ILE A 151 2.43 -16.06 5.52
CA ILE A 151 2.71 -14.88 6.34
C ILE A 151 1.52 -13.93 6.30
N SER A 152 1.18 -13.38 7.47
CA SER A 152 0.14 -12.36 7.64
C SER A 152 0.75 -10.95 7.70
N PRO A 153 0.15 -9.94 7.07
CA PRO A 153 0.53 -8.54 7.24
C PRO A 153 0.13 -7.97 8.62
N PHE A 154 -0.55 -8.77 9.45
CA PHE A 154 -0.93 -8.41 10.81
C PHE A 154 -0.20 -9.33 11.79
N SER A 155 0.60 -8.77 12.69
CA SER A 155 1.38 -9.52 13.68
C SER A 155 0.54 -10.38 14.63
N MET A 156 -0.74 -10.02 14.81
CA MET A 156 -1.68 -10.72 15.69
C MET A 156 -2.58 -11.74 14.97
N LEU A 157 -2.60 -11.76 13.63
CA LEU A 157 -3.49 -12.63 12.86
C LEU A 157 -2.72 -13.70 12.11
N LYS A 158 -3.30 -14.90 11.98
CA LYS A 158 -2.79 -15.92 11.07
C LYS A 158 -3.29 -15.63 9.64
N PRO A 159 -2.62 -16.15 8.60
CA PRO A 159 -3.09 -15.98 7.22
C PRO A 159 -4.56 -16.36 7.03
N GLY A 160 -4.98 -17.49 7.60
CA GLY A 160 -6.36 -17.96 7.52
C GLY A 160 -7.43 -17.03 8.11
N ASP A 161 -7.05 -16.16 9.06
CA ASP A 161 -7.94 -15.14 9.63
C ASP A 161 -8.10 -13.98 8.65
N VAL A 162 -6.99 -13.55 8.01
CA VAL A 162 -7.00 -12.51 6.97
C VAL A 162 -7.83 -12.96 5.76
N PHE A 163 -7.75 -14.24 5.38
CA PHE A 163 -8.65 -14.82 4.37
C PHE A 163 -10.13 -14.74 4.78
N ALA A 164 -10.47 -14.98 6.05
CA ALA A 164 -11.84 -14.90 6.55
C ALA A 164 -12.36 -13.45 6.64
N GLY A 165 -11.49 -12.49 6.93
CA GLY A 165 -11.84 -11.07 6.83
C GLY A 165 -12.04 -10.63 5.38
N CYS A 166 -11.16 -11.08 4.48
CA CYS A 166 -11.26 -10.73 3.07
C CYS A 166 -12.49 -11.31 2.38
N SER A 167 -13.03 -12.46 2.81
CA SER A 167 -14.29 -12.98 2.27
C SER A 167 -15.52 -12.10 2.60
N CYS A 168 -15.37 -11.07 3.44
CA CYS A 168 -16.42 -10.07 3.69
C CYS A 168 -16.33 -8.86 2.74
N LEU A 169 -15.18 -8.68 2.07
CA LEU A 169 -14.79 -7.44 1.38
C LEU A 169 -14.62 -7.64 -0.13
N ILE A 170 -14.89 -8.84 -0.65
CA ILE A 170 -14.79 -9.23 -2.06
C ILE A 170 -16.05 -9.95 -2.52
#